data_AF-A0A5Z2JMA7-F1
#
_entry.id   AF-A0A5Z2JMA7-F1
#
_cell.length_a   1.000
_cell.length_b   1.000
_cell.length_c   1.000
_cell.angle_alpha   90.00
_cell.angle_beta   90.00
_cell.angle_gamma   90.00
#
_symmetry.space_group_name_H-M   'P 1'
#
loop_
_entity.id
_entity.type
_entity.pdbx_description
1 polymer ?
#
loop_
_entity_poly.entity_id
_entity_poly.type
_entity_poly.pdbx_seq_one_letter_code
_entity_poly.pdbx_strand_id
1 'polypeptide(L)'
;MNRITFTAIILLLIVAIALAWTTDHYHGNAVRYKDQRDTATHNLKLANETITDMTKRQRDVAALDEKYTKELADAQTRNTDLQRRLAAGGRVRVEGRCSVPTETETASTSRVGNAATVELSPGAGQNVLNIRAGIISD
;
A
#
# COMPACT_ATOMS: atom_id res chain seq x y z
N MET A 1 10.06 11.95 -84.48
CA MET A 1 9.62 12.54 -83.20
C MET A 1 10.05 14.00 -83.17
N ASN A 2 9.17 14.94 -82.84
CA ASN A 2 9.48 16.37 -82.91
C ASN A 2 10.37 16.77 -81.71
N ARG A 3 11.38 17.63 -81.92
CA ARG A 3 12.31 18.02 -80.83
C ARG A 3 11.57 18.64 -79.64
N ILE A 4 10.49 19.37 -79.92
CA ILE A 4 9.59 20.01 -78.95
C ILE A 4 8.84 19.00 -78.08
N THR A 5 8.40 17.86 -78.65
CA THR A 5 7.68 16.84 -77.87
C THR A 5 8.63 16.12 -76.91
N PHE A 6 9.87 15.89 -77.33
CA PHE A 6 10.90 15.31 -76.47
C PHE A 6 11.26 16.22 -75.29
N THR A 7 11.44 17.52 -75.53
CA THR A 7 11.73 18.49 -74.45
C THR A 7 10.57 18.62 -73.45
N ALA A 8 9.32 18.60 -73.94
CA ALA A 8 8.15 18.67 -73.06
C ALA A 8 8.03 17.45 -72.14
N ILE A 9 8.29 16.24 -72.67
CA ILE A 9 8.26 15.00 -71.88
C ILE A 9 9.34 15.03 -70.79
N ILE A 10 10.56 15.48 -71.11
CA ILE A 10 11.66 15.57 -70.14
C ILE A 10 11.30 16.54 -69.01
N LEU A 11 10.73 17.70 -69.32
CA LEU A 11 10.30 18.68 -68.30
C LEU A 11 9.21 18.10 -67.39
N LEU A 12 8.23 17.40 -67.94
CA LEU A 12 7.19 16.74 -67.14
C LEU A 12 7.76 15.68 -66.20
N LEU A 13 8.74 14.89 -66.66
CA LEU A 13 9.41 13.91 -65.80
C LEU A 13 10.17 14.56 -64.65
N ILE A 14 10.88 15.67 -64.91
CA ILE A 14 11.59 16.43 -63.87
C ILE A 14 10.61 16.95 -62.82
N VAL A 15 9.48 17.52 -63.25
CA VAL A 15 8.43 18.01 -62.34
C VAL A 15 7.83 16.87 -61.52
N ALA A 16 7.54 15.72 -62.13
CA ALA A 16 7.02 14.55 -61.43
C ALA A 16 8.00 14.03 -60.36
N ILE A 17 9.29 13.96 -60.67
CA ILE A 17 10.34 13.55 -59.72
C ILE A 17 10.45 14.55 -58.56
N ALA A 18 10.41 15.86 -58.85
CA ALA A 18 10.46 16.89 -57.81
C ALA A 18 9.25 16.83 -56.87
N LEU A 19 8.04 16.60 -57.41
CA LEU A 19 6.82 16.42 -56.63
C LEU A 19 6.87 15.14 -55.77
N ALA A 20 7.37 14.04 -56.33
CA ALA A 20 7.54 12.79 -55.58
C ALA A 20 8.52 12.96 -54.41
N TRP A 21 9.68 13.59 -54.65
CA TRP A 21 10.69 13.82 -53.62
C TRP A 21 10.20 14.76 -52.51
N THR A 22 9.54 15.86 -52.87
CA THR A 22 8.97 16.78 -51.87
C THR A 22 7.90 16.11 -51.04
N THR A 23 6.99 15.35 -51.65
CA THR A 23 5.93 14.63 -50.95
C THR A 23 6.50 13.61 -49.96
N ASP A 24 7.50 12.82 -50.37
CA ASP A 24 8.18 11.86 -49.50
C ASP A 24 8.89 12.56 -48.34
N HIS A 25 9.59 13.66 -48.61
CA HIS A 25 10.27 14.45 -47.59
C HIS A 25 9.32 15.01 -46.53
N TYR A 26 8.19 15.60 -46.95
CA TYR A 26 7.19 16.14 -46.03
C TYR A 26 6.42 15.05 -45.28
N HIS A 27 6.11 13.93 -45.96
CA HIS A 27 5.44 12.79 -45.33
C HIS A 27 6.34 12.17 -44.25
N GLY A 28 7.62 11.92 -44.56
CA GLY A 28 8.59 11.41 -43.59
C GLY A 28 8.74 12.33 -42.37
N ASN A 29 8.80 13.65 -42.59
CA ASN A 29 8.85 14.61 -41.49
C ASN A 29 7.56 14.62 -40.65
N ALA A 30 6.40 14.54 -41.29
CA ALA A 30 5.10 14.49 -40.61
C ALA A 30 4.96 13.22 -39.74
N VAL A 31 5.37 12.06 -40.26
CA VAL A 31 5.35 10.79 -39.50
C VAL A 31 6.28 10.88 -38.29
N ARG A 32 7.50 11.38 -38.46
CA ARG A 32 8.45 11.55 -37.34
C ARG A 32 7.93 12.51 -36.28
N TYR A 33 7.33 13.62 -36.68
CA TYR A 33 6.76 14.58 -35.74
C TYR A 33 5.55 14.00 -34.99
N LYS A 34 4.70 13.25 -35.68
CA LYS A 34 3.59 12.52 -35.06
C LYS A 34 4.09 11.52 -34.03
N ASP A 35 5.09 10.71 -34.38
CA ASP A 35 5.67 9.69 -33.49
C ASP A 35 6.29 10.31 -32.22
N GLN A 36 7.06 11.40 -32.36
CA GLN A 36 7.60 12.15 -31.22
C GLN A 36 6.50 12.69 -30.32
N ARG A 37 5.43 13.24 -30.91
CA ARG A 37 4.28 13.76 -30.15
C ARG A 37 3.53 12.67 -29.43
N ASP A 38 3.27 11.55 -30.09
CA ASP A 38 2.53 10.42 -29.51
C ASP A 38 3.35 9.81 -28.37
N THR A 39 4.66 9.67 -28.54
CA THR A 39 5.60 9.25 -27.49
C THR A 39 5.61 10.21 -26.30
N ALA A 40 5.74 11.52 -26.55
CA ALA A 40 5.72 12.52 -25.48
C ALA A 40 4.38 12.55 -24.73
N THR A 41 3.27 12.44 -25.45
CA THR A 41 1.91 12.39 -24.88
C THR A 41 1.73 11.14 -24.04
N HIS A 42 2.20 10.00 -24.51
CA HIS A 42 2.16 8.74 -23.77
C HIS A 42 2.98 8.82 -22.48
N ASN A 43 4.22 9.31 -22.56
CA ASN A 43 5.09 9.46 -21.39
C ASN A 43 4.52 10.44 -20.37
N LEU A 44 3.94 11.56 -20.84
CA LEU A 44 3.28 12.53 -19.97
C LEU A 44 2.06 11.93 -19.29
N LYS A 45 1.25 11.15 -20.01
CA LYS A 45 0.10 10.43 -19.44
C LYS A 45 0.55 9.45 -18.36
N LEU A 46 1.59 8.64 -18.63
CA LEU A 46 2.12 7.66 -17.68
C LEU A 46 2.68 8.34 -16.42
N ALA A 47 3.41 9.44 -16.58
CA ALA A 47 3.89 10.24 -15.46
C ALA A 47 2.74 10.80 -14.61
N ASN A 48 1.68 11.29 -15.25
CA ASN A 48 0.51 11.82 -14.56
C ASN A 48 -0.28 10.74 -13.80
N GLU A 49 -0.43 9.55 -14.40
CA GLU A 49 -1.02 8.38 -13.74
C GLU A 49 -0.19 7.95 -12.52
N THR A 50 1.14 7.94 -12.67
CA THR A 50 2.07 7.61 -11.58
C THR A 50 1.98 8.62 -10.44
N ILE A 51 1.96 9.92 -10.74
CA ILE A 51 1.80 10.98 -9.73
C ILE A 51 0.46 10.83 -9.00
N THR A 52 -0.62 10.56 -9.74
CA THR A 52 -1.95 10.37 -9.15
C THR A 52 -1.97 9.17 -8.20
N ASP A 53 -1.34 8.05 -8.59
CA ASP A 53 -1.21 6.88 -7.72
C ASP A 53 -0.38 7.20 -6.47
N MET A 54 0.76 7.87 -6.62
CA MET A 54 1.61 8.30 -5.50
C MET A 54 0.83 9.20 -4.52
N THR A 55 0.08 10.18 -5.02
CA THR A 55 -0.73 11.07 -4.18
C THR A 55 -1.84 10.30 -3.45
N LYS A 56 -2.47 9.32 -4.10
CA LYS A 56 -3.46 8.47 -3.44
C LYS A 56 -2.83 7.67 -2.31
N ARG A 57 -1.70 7.00 -2.57
CA ARG A 57 -0.98 6.23 -1.55
C ARG A 57 -0.52 7.09 -0.38
N GLN A 58 -0.05 8.31 -0.63
CA GLN A 58 0.32 9.25 0.44
C GLN A 58 -0.87 9.57 1.35
N ARG A 59 -2.06 9.82 0.78
CA ARG A 59 -3.28 10.04 1.57
C ARG A 59 -3.70 8.79 2.34
N ASP A 60 -3.62 7.61 1.72
CA ASP A 60 -3.98 6.36 2.37
C ASP A 60 -3.02 6.04 3.52
N VAL A 61 -1.71 6.26 3.34
CA VAL A 61 -0.69 6.13 4.40
C VAL A 61 -0.92 7.14 5.52
N ALA A 62 -1.23 8.39 5.21
CA ALA A 62 -1.53 9.40 6.23
C ALA A 62 -2.79 9.04 7.05
N ALA A 63 -3.82 8.51 6.41
CA ALA A 63 -5.02 8.04 7.10
C ALA A 63 -4.74 6.81 7.98
N LEU A 64 -3.89 5.89 7.51
CA LEU A 64 -3.43 4.75 8.32
C LEU A 64 -2.61 5.22 9.52
N ASP A 65 -1.70 6.17 9.31
CA ASP A 65 -0.87 6.76 10.37
C ASP A 65 -1.73 7.44 11.44
N GLU A 66 -2.73 8.25 11.04
CA GLU A 66 -3.67 8.87 11.98
C GLU A 66 -4.46 7.81 12.76
N LYS A 67 -4.97 6.78 12.07
CA LYS A 67 -5.71 5.69 12.69
C LYS A 67 -4.85 4.97 13.74
N TYR A 68 -3.65 4.53 13.38
CA TYR A 68 -2.79 3.77 14.27
C TYR A 68 -2.21 4.62 15.39
N THR A 69 -1.92 5.89 15.15
CA THR A 69 -1.51 6.84 16.21
C THR A 69 -2.62 6.98 17.25
N LYS A 70 -3.88 7.09 16.82
CA LYS A 70 -5.03 7.17 17.73
C LYS A 70 -5.24 5.87 18.51
N GLU A 71 -5.18 4.72 17.82
CA GLU A 71 -5.32 3.41 18.46
C GLU A 71 -4.20 3.17 19.48
N LEU A 72 -2.97 3.56 19.17
CA LEU A 72 -1.81 3.49 20.07
C LEU A 72 -2.03 4.35 21.32
N ALA A 73 -2.40 5.62 21.15
CA ALA A 73 -2.65 6.53 22.28
C ALA A 73 -3.79 6.05 23.19
N ASP A 74 -4.88 5.52 22.61
CA ASP A 74 -5.98 4.93 23.37
C ASP A 74 -5.55 3.67 24.12
N ALA A 75 -4.77 2.78 23.48
CA ALA A 75 -4.25 1.58 24.12
C ALA A 75 -3.34 1.90 25.32
N GLN A 76 -2.44 2.88 25.16
CA GLN A 76 -1.58 3.40 26.24
C GLN A 76 -2.44 3.95 27.39
N THR A 77 -3.40 4.82 27.08
CA THR A 77 -4.29 5.44 28.07
C THR A 77 -5.05 4.38 28.87
N ARG A 78 -5.61 3.36 28.20
CA ARG A 78 -6.29 2.25 28.86
C ARG A 78 -5.36 1.43 29.74
N ASN A 79 -4.12 1.19 29.32
CA ASN A 79 -3.16 0.47 30.16
C ASN A 79 -2.78 1.25 31.41
N THR A 80 -2.45 2.54 31.26
CA THR A 80 -2.17 3.43 32.39
C THR A 80 -3.35 3.51 33.36
N ASP A 81 -4.58 3.52 32.85
CA ASP A 81 -5.77 3.47 33.70
C ASP A 81 -5.86 2.19 34.53
N LEU A 82 -5.66 1.03 33.90
CA LEU A 82 -5.64 -0.26 34.59
C LEU A 82 -4.54 -0.33 35.64
N GLN A 83 -3.34 0.16 35.34
CA GLN A 83 -2.22 0.20 36.29
C GLN A 83 -2.57 1.06 37.51
N ARG A 84 -3.15 2.25 37.29
CA ARG A 84 -3.58 3.15 38.37
C ARG A 84 -4.65 2.52 39.24
N ARG A 85 -5.65 1.88 38.62
CA ARG A 85 -6.72 1.18 39.34
C ARG A 85 -6.17 0.04 40.19
N LEU A 86 -5.23 -0.74 39.66
CA LEU A 86 -4.59 -1.83 40.41
C LEU A 86 -3.74 -1.29 41.57
N ALA A 87 -2.97 -0.21 41.35
CA ALA A 87 -2.19 0.45 42.39
C ALA A 87 -3.06 1.05 43.52
N ALA A 88 -4.27 1.50 43.19
CA ALA A 88 -5.26 1.95 44.17
C ALA A 88 -6.00 0.81 44.90
N GLY A 89 -5.61 -0.46 44.70
CA GLY A 89 -6.23 -1.62 45.31
C GLY A 89 -7.48 -2.15 44.58
N GLY A 90 -7.75 -1.64 43.37
CA GLY A 90 -8.81 -2.15 42.50
C GLY A 90 -8.46 -3.51 41.88
N ARG A 91 -9.47 -4.21 41.35
CA ARG A 91 -9.30 -5.51 40.69
C ARG A 91 -9.42 -5.40 39.17
N VAL A 92 -8.61 -6.17 38.45
CA VAL A 92 -8.63 -6.29 36.98
C VAL A 92 -8.83 -7.76 36.63
N ARG A 93 -9.64 -8.04 35.60
CA ARG A 93 -9.79 -9.39 35.05
C ARG A 93 -8.89 -9.54 33.85
N VAL A 94 -8.17 -10.65 33.80
CA VAL A 94 -7.31 -11.03 32.68
C VAL A 94 -7.84 -12.35 32.16
N GLU A 95 -8.08 -12.41 30.86
CA GLU A 95 -8.37 -13.69 30.22
C GLU A 95 -7.07 -14.48 30.12
N GLY A 96 -7.07 -15.69 30.65
CA GLY A 96 -5.94 -16.60 30.62
C GLY A 96 -6.39 -17.98 30.17
N ARG A 97 -5.48 -18.72 29.54
CA ARG A 97 -5.64 -20.15 29.28
C ARG A 97 -4.52 -20.89 29.98
N CYS A 98 -4.89 -21.89 30.77
CA CYS A 98 -3.94 -22.83 31.34
C CYS A 98 -4.01 -24.13 30.53
N SER A 99 -3.01 -24.37 29.68
CA SER A 99 -2.83 -25.66 29.04
C SER A 99 -2.12 -26.58 30.03
N VAL A 100 -2.87 -27.40 30.78
CA VAL A 100 -2.25 -28.42 31.63
C VAL A 100 -1.73 -29.52 30.69
N PRO A 101 -0.43 -29.86 30.70
CA PRO A 101 0.03 -31.07 30.03
C PRO A 101 -0.66 -32.26 30.71
N THR A 102 -1.41 -33.04 29.94
CA THR A 102 -2.05 -34.27 30.42
C THR A 102 -0.96 -35.28 30.76
N GLU A 103 -0.44 -35.27 31.99
CA GLU A 103 0.08 -36.50 32.57
C GLU A 103 -1.15 -37.36 32.90
N THR A 104 -1.27 -38.46 32.17
CA THR A 104 -2.32 -39.47 32.32
C THR A 104 -2.27 -40.09 33.71
N GLU A 105 -2.98 -39.49 34.66
CA GLU A 105 -3.57 -40.24 35.78
C GLU A 105 -5.02 -40.59 35.42
N THR A 106 -5.33 -41.87 35.60
CA THR A 106 -6.56 -42.57 35.20
C THR A 106 -7.83 -41.75 35.42
N ALA A 107 -8.55 -41.49 34.32
CA ALA A 107 -9.81 -40.76 34.32
C ALA A 107 -10.84 -41.42 35.27
N SER A 108 -11.16 -40.73 36.37
CA SER A 108 -12.36 -40.98 37.16
C SER A 108 -13.49 -40.06 36.67
N THR A 109 -14.69 -40.61 36.68
CA THR A 109 -15.96 -40.08 36.13
C THR A 109 -16.06 -38.54 36.05
N SER A 110 -16.16 -38.02 34.83
CA SER A 110 -16.21 -36.60 34.48
C SER A 110 -17.40 -35.88 35.12
N ARG A 111 -17.18 -35.29 36.30
CA ARG A 111 -18.02 -34.23 36.86
C ARG A 111 -17.28 -32.91 36.65
N VAL A 112 -17.84 -32.00 35.85
CA VAL A 112 -17.32 -30.62 35.76
C VAL A 112 -17.39 -30.00 37.16
N GLY A 113 -16.23 -29.86 37.80
CA GLY A 113 -16.12 -29.23 39.11
C GLY A 113 -16.31 -27.72 38.99
N ASN A 114 -17.04 -27.12 39.93
CA ASN A 114 -17.03 -25.67 40.10
C ASN A 114 -15.69 -25.26 40.74
N ALA A 115 -14.67 -25.07 39.90
CA ALA A 115 -13.34 -24.72 40.36
C ALA A 115 -13.32 -23.32 40.98
N ALA A 116 -12.55 -23.15 42.06
CA ALA A 116 -12.37 -21.86 42.72
C ALA A 116 -11.80 -20.81 41.74
N THR A 117 -12.21 -19.56 41.90
CA THR A 117 -11.62 -18.43 41.14
C THR A 117 -10.14 -18.31 41.47
N VAL A 118 -9.28 -18.34 40.45
CA VAL A 118 -7.85 -18.09 40.60
C VAL A 118 -7.62 -16.59 40.67
N GLU A 119 -7.01 -16.12 41.76
CA GLU A 119 -6.62 -14.72 41.93
C GLU A 119 -5.09 -14.60 41.81
N LEU A 120 -4.63 -13.74 40.90
CA LEU A 120 -3.21 -13.44 40.75
C LEU A 120 -2.76 -12.57 41.92
N SER A 121 -1.51 -12.75 42.36
CA SER A 121 -0.92 -11.86 43.36
C SER A 121 -0.83 -10.42 42.83
N PRO A 122 -0.83 -9.40 43.70
CA PRO A 122 -0.69 -8.00 43.28
C PRO A 122 0.53 -7.76 42.37
N GLY A 123 1.67 -8.40 42.68
CA GLY A 123 2.89 -8.33 41.87
C GLY A 123 2.72 -8.98 40.48
N ALA A 124 2.03 -10.12 40.40
CA ALA A 124 1.73 -10.76 39.12
C ALA A 124 0.78 -9.90 38.26
N GLY A 125 -0.20 -9.23 38.86
CA GLY A 125 -1.09 -8.29 38.16
C GLY A 125 -0.33 -7.12 37.52
N GLN A 126 0.63 -6.53 38.26
CA GLN A 126 1.45 -5.44 37.73
C GLN A 126 2.35 -5.91 36.58
N ASN A 127 2.93 -7.11 36.68
CA ASN A 127 3.75 -7.68 35.61
C ASN A 127 2.96 -7.88 34.32
N VAL A 128 1.71 -8.35 34.39
CA VAL A 128 0.86 -8.50 33.21
C VAL A 128 0.65 -7.17 32.49
N LEU A 129 0.37 -6.10 33.23
CA LEU A 129 0.17 -4.77 32.63
C LEU A 129 1.47 -4.17 32.07
N ASN A 130 2.61 -4.45 32.70
CA ASN A 130 3.93 -4.06 32.19
C ASN A 130 4.27 -4.79 30.89
N ILE A 131 3.99 -6.10 30.79
CA ILE A 131 4.14 -6.86 29.55
C ILE A 131 3.26 -6.26 28.45
N ARG A 132 1.99 -5.98 28.77
CA ARG A 132 1.08 -5.32 27.82
C ARG A 132 1.60 -3.95 27.39
N ALA A 133 2.23 -3.19 28.28
CA ALA A 133 2.81 -1.89 27.93
C ALA A 133 3.97 -2.05 26.94
N GLY A 134 4.83 -3.06 27.14
CA GLY A 134 5.89 -3.42 26.20
C GLY A 134 5.33 -3.77 24.81
N ILE A 135 4.27 -4.57 24.74
CA ILE A 135 3.60 -4.95 23.48
C ILE A 135 2.96 -3.74 22.78
N ILE A 136 2.45 -2.76 23.53
CA ILE A 136 1.87 -1.55 22.94
C ILE A 136 2.96 -0.64 22.35
N SER A 137 4.17 -0.65 22.92
CA SER A 137 5.28 0.19 22.48
C SER A 137 6.20 -0.42 21.42
N ASP A 138 6.05 -1.72 21.15
CA ASP A 138 6.76 -2.47 20.10
C ASP A 138 6.04 -2.31 18.75
#